data_AF-A0A2T0QEG8-F1
#
_entry.id   AF-A0A2T0QEG8-F1
#
_cell.length_a   1.000
_cell.length_b   1.000
_cell.length_c   1.000
_cell.angle_alpha   90.00
_cell.angle_beta   90.00
_cell.angle_gamma   90.00
#
_symmetry.space_group_name_H-M   'P 1'
#
loop_
_entity.id
_entity.type
_entity.pdbx_description
1 polymer ?
#
loop_
_entity_poly.entity_id
_entity_poly.type
_entity_poly.pdbx_seq_one_letter_code
_entity_poly.pdbx_strand_id
1 'polypeptide(L)' 'MDASVLSEDEERRALLQALHPGWRIWRAMNGDREGAWCATNRQPANGYARTLVEDTADALEARLAAPPRGID' A
#
# COMPACT_ATOMS: atom_id res chain seq x y z
N MET A 1 18.23 -18.39 -14.44
CA MET A 1 17.41 -17.31 -13.90
C MET A 1 16.22 -17.96 -13.21
N ASP A 2 16.25 -18.05 -11.88
CA ASP A 2 15.07 -18.41 -11.11
C ASP A 2 14.05 -17.29 -11.30
N ALA A 3 13.05 -17.52 -12.15
CA ALA A 3 11.79 -16.81 -12.03
C ALA A 3 11.16 -17.33 -10.74
N SER A 4 11.63 -16.84 -9.59
CA SER A 4 10.83 -16.88 -8.37
C SER A 4 9.53 -16.21 -8.75
N VAL A 5 8.50 -17.03 -8.93
CA VAL A 5 7.13 -16.56 -9.05
C VAL A 5 6.94 -15.68 -7.81
N LEU A 6 6.93 -14.37 -8.03
CA LEU A 6 6.61 -13.44 -6.96
C LEU A 6 5.29 -13.94 -6.38
N SER A 7 5.19 -14.01 -5.06
CA SER A 7 3.90 -14.37 -4.46
C SER A 7 2.84 -13.39 -4.99
N GLU A 8 1.59 -13.82 -5.18
CA GLU A 8 0.51 -12.94 -5.70
C GLU A 8 0.47 -11.59 -4.94
N ASP A 9 0.82 -11.61 -3.66
CA ASP A 9 0.99 -10.43 -2.82
C ASP A 9 2.06 -9.45 -3.31
N GLU A 10 3.24 -9.96 -3.65
CA GLU A 10 4.35 -9.14 -4.14
C GLU A 10 4.07 -8.56 -5.52
N GLU A 11 3.39 -9.31 -6.39
CA GLU A 11 2.92 -8.81 -7.69
C GLU A 11 1.91 -7.67 -7.49
N ARG A 12 0.94 -7.86 -6.60
CA ARG A 12 -0.06 -6.83 -6.26
C ARG A 12 0.59 -5.58 -5.67
N ARG A 13 1.55 -5.75 -4.75
CA ARG A 13 2.32 -4.64 -4.15
C ARG A 13 3.08 -3.87 -5.22
N ALA A 14 3.78 -4.55 -6.10
CA ALA A 14 4.55 -3.93 -7.17
C ALA A 14 3.65 -3.14 -8.13
N LEU A 15 2.50 -3.71 -8.49
CA LEU A 15 1.51 -3.06 -9.34
C LEU A 15 0.93 -1.79 -8.68
N LEU A 16 0.46 -1.89 -7.44
CA LEU A 16 -0.07 -0.72 -6.72
C LEU A 16 1.00 0.37 -6.55
N GLN A 17 2.26 -0.02 -6.29
CA GLN A 17 3.35 0.93 -6.13
C GLN A 17 3.70 1.64 -7.44
N ALA A 18 3.57 0.96 -8.59
CA ALA A 18 3.72 1.56 -9.91
C ALA A 18 2.57 2.52 -10.25
N LEU A 19 1.33 2.17 -9.88
CA LEU A 19 0.15 3.02 -10.10
C LEU A 19 0.13 4.26 -9.20
N HIS A 20 0.65 4.15 -7.98
CA HIS A 20 0.61 5.21 -6.97
C HIS A 20 2.02 5.59 -6.48
N PRO A 21 2.87 6.21 -7.32
CA PRO A 21 4.27 6.52 -6.97
C PRO A 21 4.43 7.52 -5.80
N GLY A 22 3.38 8.31 -5.52
CA GLY A 22 3.31 9.19 -4.34
C GLY A 22 3.16 8.43 -3.01
N TRP A 23 2.92 7.13 -3.05
CA TRP A 23 2.68 6.28 -1.90
C TRP A 23 3.72 5.16 -1.82
N ARG A 24 4.19 4.88 -0.61
CA ARG A 24 5.02 3.70 -0.31
C ARG A 24 4.11 2.60 0.21
N ILE A 25 3.91 1.56 -0.59
CA ILE A 25 3.02 0.45 -0.28
C ILE A 25 3.81 -0.72 0.29
N TRP A 26 3.32 -1.34 1.34
CA TRP A 26 3.97 -2.44 2.04
C TRP A 26 2.93 -3.30 2.77
N ARG A 27 3.25 -4.58 2.95
CA ARG A 27 2.44 -5.49 3.76
C ARG A 27 2.97 -5.48 5.18
N ALA A 28 2.11 -5.23 6.16
CA ALA A 28 2.44 -5.44 7.56
C ALA A 28 2.55 -6.94 7.83
N MET A 29 3.52 -7.33 8.66
CA MET A 29 3.68 -8.71 9.13
C MET A 29 3.22 -8.78 10.58
N ASN A 30 2.28 -9.68 10.87
CA ASN A 30 1.84 -9.97 12.23
C ASN A 30 2.43 -11.31 12.66
N GLY A 31 3.68 -11.26 13.14
CA GLY A 31 4.47 -12.47 13.40
C GLY A 31 4.77 -13.20 12.09
N ASP A 32 4.35 -14.45 12.00
CA ASP A 32 4.60 -15.33 10.83
C ASP A 32 3.51 -15.22 9.75
N ARG A 33 2.46 -14.40 9.98
CA ARG A 33 1.33 -14.26 9.04
C ARG A 33 1.35 -12.90 8.37
N GLU A 34 1.00 -12.92 7.09
CA GLU A 34 0.69 -11.73 6.32
C GLU A 34 -0.46 -10.97 6.99
N GLY A 35 -0.21 -9.71 7.31
CA GLY A 35 -1.15 -8.83 8.00
C GLY A 35 -1.81 -7.84 7.05
N ALA A 36 -2.10 -6.64 7.57
CA ALA A 36 -2.76 -5.58 6.84
C ALA A 36 -1.89 -5.02 5.70
N TRP A 37 -2.55 -4.55 4.65
CA TRP A 37 -1.99 -3.71 3.61
C TRP A 37 -1.83 -2.27 4.10
N CYS A 38 -0.64 -1.71 3.92
CA CYS A 38 -0.32 -0.37 4.37
C CYS A 38 0.19 0.47 3.20
N ALA A 39 -0.18 1.75 3.20
CA ALA A 39 0.40 2.75 2.31
C ALA A 39 0.80 4.00 3.08
N THR A 40 2.03 4.44 2.90
CA THR A 40 2.55 5.66 3.51
C THR A 40 2.70 6.75 2.46
N ASN A 41 2.05 7.89 2.66
CA ASN A 41 2.17 9.04 1.78
C ASN A 41 3.59 9.59 1.83
N ARG A 42 4.26 9.66 0.68
CA ARG A 42 5.61 10.24 0.55
C ARG A 42 5.57 11.76 0.35
N GLN A 43 4.39 12.33 0.15
CA GLN A 43 4.17 13.74 -0.14
C GLN A 43 3.28 14.37 0.94
N PRO A 44 3.80 14.66 2.14
CA PRO A 44 3.00 15.23 3.22
C PRO A 44 2.36 16.59 2.85
N ALA A 45 2.91 17.31 1.88
CA ALA A 45 2.40 18.59 1.42
C ALA A 45 1.07 18.52 0.62
N ASN A 46 0.62 17.33 0.22
CA ASN A 46 -0.64 17.18 -0.54
C ASN A 46 -1.91 17.18 0.34
N GLY A 47 -1.75 17.25 1.68
CA GLY A 47 -2.88 17.30 2.62
C GLY A 47 -3.64 15.98 2.77
N TYR A 48 -3.12 14.86 2.26
CA TYR A 48 -3.69 13.53 2.48
C TYR A 48 -3.14 12.87 3.74
N ALA A 49 -3.91 11.93 4.28
CA ALA A 49 -3.52 11.14 5.44
C ALA A 49 -2.13 10.50 5.24
N ARG A 50 -1.32 10.54 6.30
CA ARG A 50 0.08 10.10 6.24
C ARG A 50 0.21 8.59 6.02
N THR A 51 -0.70 7.82 6.60
CA THR A 51 -0.68 6.36 6.52
C THR A 51 -2.10 5.83 6.36
N LEU A 52 -2.28 4.94 5.38
CA LEU A 52 -3.48 4.17 5.15
C LEU A 52 -3.18 2.73 5.53
N VAL A 53 -4.15 2.08 6.16
CA VAL A 53 -4.09 0.68 6.57
C VAL A 53 -5.43 0.05 6.24
N GLU A 54 -5.38 -1.09 5.56
CA GLU A 54 -6.54 -1.84 5.08
C GLU A 54 -6.26 -3.34 5.16
N ASP A 55 -7.30 -4.16 5.29
CA ASP A 55 -7.13 -5.62 5.40
C ASP A 55 -6.80 -6.29 4.06
N THR A 56 -7.16 -5.66 2.94
CA THR A 56 -6.99 -6.21 1.59
C THR A 56 -6.35 -5.21 0.62
N ALA A 57 -5.72 -5.73 -0.44
CA ALA A 57 -5.08 -4.91 -1.46
C ALA A 57 -6.09 -4.03 -2.21
N ASP A 58 -7.27 -4.60 -2.50
CA ASP A 58 -8.35 -3.93 -3.22
C ASP A 58 -8.94 -2.77 -2.39
N ALA A 59 -9.13 -2.98 -1.08
CA ALA A 59 -9.56 -1.92 -0.18
C ALA A 59 -8.50 -0.81 -0.09
N LEU A 60 -7.21 -1.18 -0.05
CA LEU A 60 -6.12 -0.20 -0.09
C LEU A 60 -6.13 0.60 -1.40
N GLU A 61 -6.32 -0.05 -2.54
CA GLU A 61 -6.39 0.58 -3.87
C GLU A 61 -7.55 1.58 -3.94
N ALA A 62 -8.75 1.20 -3.50
CA ALA A 62 -9.89 2.09 -3.44
C ALA A 62 -9.61 3.33 -2.58
N ARG A 63 -8.92 3.15 -1.45
CA ARG A 63 -8.49 4.26 -0.56
C ARG A 63 -7.36 5.08 -1.16
N LEU A 64 -6.49 4.51 -1.98
CA LEU A 64 -5.45 5.23 -2.71
C LEU A 64 -5.99 6.07 -3.87
N ALA A 65 -7.09 5.64 -4.48
CA ALA A 65 -7.81 6.41 -5.50
C ALA A 65 -8.53 7.63 -4.89
N ALA A 66 -9.02 7.52 -3.66
CA ALA A 66 -9.68 8.60 -2.93
C ALA A 66 -9.13 8.72 -1.48
N PRO A 67 -7.87 9.19 -1.31
CA PRO A 67 -7.25 9.21 0.01
C PRO A 67 -7.93 10.24 0.92
N PRO A 68 -8.24 9.88 2.18
CA PRO A 68 -8.80 10.83 3.13
C PRO A 68 -7.81 11.98 3.35
N ARG A 69 -8.34 13.19 3.55
CA ARG A 69 -7.51 14.32 3.95
C ARG A 69 -6.95 14.08 5.34
N GLY A 70 -5.66 14.37 5.51
CA GLY A 70 -5.06 14.44 6.84
C GLY A 70 -5.67 15.63 7.55
N ILE A 71 -6.43 15.38 8.62
CA ILE A 71 -6.73 16.43 9.58
C ILE A 71 -5.41 16.64 10.33
N ASP A 72 -4.77 17.77 10.07
CA ASP A 72 -3.67 18.27 10.91
C ASP A 72 -4.18 18.56 12.32
#